data_AF-M0LWU1-F1
#
_entry.id   AF-M0LWU1-F1
#
_cell.length_a   1.000
_cell.length_b   1.000
_cell.length_c   1.000
_cell.angle_alpha   90.00
_cell.angle_beta   90.00
_cell.angle_gamma   90.00
#
_symmetry.space_group_name_H-M   'P 1'
#
loop_
_entity.id
_entity.type
_entity.pdbx_description
1 polymer ?
#
loop_
_entity_poly.entity_id
_entity_poly.type
_entity_poly.pdbx_seq_one_letter_code
_entity_poly.pdbx_strand_id
1 'polypeptide(L)'
;MSNRTEPNDDETTESCTEKPTPQPLTNLTGFKRDQLFVIRKLAESNPHGLVIKDTLDCYYDEEISQGRLYKNLGELVDEGYVEKHPLDGRTNAYRPSTRANERLEEHHEWERECLFHDR
;
A
#
# COMPACT_ATOMS: atom_id res chain seq x y z
N MET A 1 47.07 -44.76 -14.91
CA MET A 1 45.82 -45.37 -14.42
C MET A 1 45.18 -44.38 -13.47
N SER A 2 43.88 -44.13 -13.66
CA SER A 2 43.01 -43.32 -12.78
C SER A 2 43.21 -41.81 -12.81
N ASN A 3 42.19 -40.95 -12.86
CA ASN A 3 40.76 -41.17 -13.11
C ASN A 3 40.20 -39.85 -13.65
N ARG A 4 39.34 -39.96 -14.66
CA ARG A 4 38.52 -38.90 -15.24
C ARG A 4 37.45 -38.52 -14.22
N THR A 5 37.33 -37.25 -13.88
CA THR A 5 36.14 -36.71 -13.20
C THR A 5 35.65 -35.57 -14.06
N GLU A 6 34.49 -35.77 -14.67
CA GLU A 6 33.77 -34.76 -15.45
C GLU A 6 33.11 -33.78 -14.48
N PRO A 7 33.15 -32.46 -14.73
CA PRO A 7 32.27 -31.55 -14.01
C PRO A 7 30.85 -31.74 -14.56
N ASN A 8 29.91 -32.03 -13.65
CA ASN A 8 28.48 -32.02 -13.94
C ASN A 8 28.04 -30.56 -14.09
N ASP A 9 28.03 -30.05 -15.32
CA ASP A 9 27.26 -28.87 -15.71
C ASP A 9 25.86 -29.35 -16.09
N ASP A 10 24.88 -29.22 -15.18
CA ASP A 10 23.54 -28.69 -15.47
C ASP A 10 22.72 -28.72 -14.16
N GLU A 11 23.05 -27.79 -13.27
CA GLU A 11 22.18 -27.42 -12.16
C GLU A 11 21.09 -26.52 -12.75
N THR A 12 20.12 -27.09 -13.45
CA THR A 12 18.90 -26.37 -13.83
C THR A 12 18.03 -26.24 -12.58
N THR A 13 18.42 -25.34 -11.68
CA THR A 13 17.57 -24.90 -10.58
C THR A 13 16.50 -24.00 -11.16
N GLU A 14 15.45 -24.59 -11.74
CA GLU A 14 14.17 -23.91 -11.93
C GLU A 14 13.59 -23.62 -10.55
N SER A 15 14.10 -22.55 -9.91
CA SER A 15 13.41 -21.91 -8.80
C SER A 15 12.24 -21.12 -9.38
N CYS A 16 11.16 -21.85 -9.68
CA CYS A 16 9.84 -21.27 -9.80
C CYS A 16 9.55 -20.58 -8.48
N THR A 17 9.80 -19.27 -8.43
CA THR A 17 9.51 -18.44 -7.27
C THR A 17 8.02 -18.56 -6.97
N GLU A 18 7.68 -19.36 -5.95
CA GLU A 18 6.33 -19.37 -5.38
C GLU A 18 6.01 -17.92 -5.04
N LYS A 19 4.98 -17.36 -5.69
CA LYS A 19 4.54 -16.01 -5.37
C LYS A 19 4.21 -15.99 -3.87
N PRO A 20 4.74 -15.04 -3.10
CA PRO A 20 4.48 -14.98 -1.67
C PRO A 20 2.97 -14.87 -1.45
N THR A 21 2.45 -15.62 -0.47
CA THR A 21 1.03 -15.57 -0.11
C THR A 21 0.64 -14.12 0.21
N PRO A 22 -0.44 -13.59 -0.38
CA PRO A 22 -0.91 -12.23 -0.12
C PRO A 22 -1.10 -11.97 1.36
N GLN A 23 -0.69 -10.79 1.83
CA GLN A 23 -0.71 -10.45 3.26
C GLN A 23 -1.60 -9.25 3.54
N PRO A 24 -2.37 -9.27 4.65
CA PRO A 24 -3.14 -8.12 5.06
C PRO A 24 -2.27 -6.95 5.54
N LEU A 25 -2.74 -5.72 5.33
CA LEU A 25 -2.06 -4.50 5.77
C LEU A 25 -2.29 -4.22 7.27
N THR A 26 -1.89 -5.15 8.15
CA THR A 26 -2.21 -5.15 9.59
C THR A 26 -1.43 -4.14 10.42
N ASN A 27 -0.31 -3.63 9.89
CA ASN A 27 0.48 -2.59 10.56
C ASN A 27 -0.21 -1.22 10.54
N LEU A 28 -1.27 -1.05 9.75
CA LEU A 28 -2.09 0.17 9.74
C LEU A 28 -3.40 -0.05 10.49
N THR A 29 -3.89 0.97 11.18
CA THR A 29 -5.28 0.98 11.66
C THR A 29 -6.22 1.00 10.45
N GLY A 30 -7.46 0.50 10.61
CA GLY A 30 -8.45 0.54 9.52
C GLY A 30 -8.61 1.93 8.92
N PHE A 31 -8.67 2.96 9.76
CA PHE A 31 -8.78 4.34 9.29
C PHE A 31 -7.54 4.85 8.52
N LYS A 32 -6.31 4.44 8.89
CA LYS A 32 -5.11 4.76 8.12
C LYS A 32 -5.12 4.07 6.76
N ARG A 33 -5.55 2.81 6.72
CA ARG A 33 -5.69 2.05 5.48
C ARG A 33 -6.72 2.69 4.55
N ASP A 34 -7.87 3.09 5.09
CA ASP A 34 -8.92 3.75 4.29
C ASP A 34 -8.45 5.10 3.73
N GLN A 35 -7.71 5.89 4.53
CA GLN A 35 -7.04 7.09 4.04
C GLN A 35 -6.08 6.78 2.88
N LEU A 36 -5.29 5.70 3.01
CA LEU A 36 -4.34 5.30 1.97
C LEU A 36 -5.05 4.88 0.67
N PHE A 37 -6.17 4.16 0.76
CA PHE A 37 -7.02 3.84 -0.39
C PHE A 37 -7.60 5.10 -1.05
N VAL A 38 -8.11 6.06 -0.26
CA VAL A 38 -8.64 7.32 -0.79
C VAL A 38 -7.55 8.14 -1.47
N ILE A 39 -6.36 8.22 -0.88
CA ILE A 39 -5.20 8.88 -1.48
C ILE A 39 -4.84 8.21 -2.82
N ARG A 40 -4.81 6.88 -2.87
CA ARG A 40 -4.57 6.13 -4.12
C ARG A 40 -5.64 6.41 -5.17
N LYS A 41 -6.92 6.36 -4.79
CA LYS A 41 -8.06 6.66 -5.68
C LYS A 41 -7.96 8.06 -6.31
N LEU A 42 -7.46 9.03 -5.55
CA LEU A 42 -7.39 10.43 -5.95
C LEU A 42 -6.03 10.82 -6.56
N ALA A 43 -5.07 9.90 -6.64
CA ALA A 43 -3.65 10.20 -6.90
C ALA A 43 -3.39 11.07 -8.14
N GLU A 44 -4.17 10.90 -9.21
CA GLU A 44 -4.04 11.68 -10.46
C GLU A 44 -4.32 13.18 -10.27
N SER A 45 -5.11 13.55 -9.25
CA SER A 45 -5.54 14.92 -8.99
C SER A 45 -4.63 15.70 -8.04
N ASN A 46 -3.61 15.07 -7.45
CA ASN A 46 -2.76 15.66 -6.40
C ASN A 46 -3.58 16.20 -5.21
N PRO A 47 -4.36 15.33 -4.55
CA PRO A 47 -5.35 15.77 -3.58
C PRO A 47 -4.67 16.40 -2.37
N HIS A 48 -5.14 17.58 -1.98
CA HIS A 48 -4.75 18.18 -0.69
C HIS A 48 -5.59 17.62 0.45
N GLY A 49 -5.15 17.85 1.69
CA GLY A 49 -5.77 17.28 2.89
C GLY A 49 -7.30 17.47 2.97
N LEU A 50 -7.83 18.64 2.60
CA LEU A 50 -9.28 18.86 2.57
C LEU A 50 -10.02 17.98 1.54
N VAL A 51 -9.49 17.76 0.33
CA VAL A 51 -10.15 16.85 -0.64
C VAL A 51 -10.20 15.42 -0.10
N ILE A 52 -9.13 14.99 0.57
CA ILE A 52 -9.06 13.67 1.20
C ILE A 52 -10.09 13.57 2.32
N LYS A 53 -10.19 14.61 3.17
CA LYS A 53 -11.20 14.72 4.23
C LYS A 53 -12.62 14.60 3.67
N ASP A 54 -12.96 15.46 2.72
CA ASP A 54 -14.30 15.54 2.14
C ASP A 54 -14.70 14.20 1.49
N THR A 55 -13.74 13.52 0.86
CA THR A 55 -13.97 12.18 0.27
C THR A 55 -14.21 11.13 1.35
N LEU A 56 -13.46 11.15 2.46
CA LEU A 56 -13.66 10.22 3.56
C LEU A 56 -14.94 10.50 4.34
N ASP A 57 -15.31 11.77 4.54
CA ASP A 57 -16.57 12.15 5.21
C ASP A 57 -17.79 11.64 4.43
N CYS A 58 -17.68 11.40 3.11
CA CYS A 58 -18.74 10.73 2.35
C CYS A 58 -18.94 9.25 2.72
N TYR A 59 -17.94 8.60 3.32
CA TYR A 59 -17.98 7.17 3.66
C TYR A 59 -18.19 6.90 5.15
N TYR A 60 -17.92 7.89 6.00
CA TYR A 60 -18.05 7.78 7.45
C TYR A 60 -19.33 8.50 7.91
N ASP A 61 -20.10 7.87 8.80
CA ASP A 61 -21.34 8.44 9.34
C ASP A 61 -21.09 9.68 10.22
N GLU A 62 -19.87 9.80 10.75
CA GLU A 62 -19.43 10.90 11.59
C GLU A 62 -18.39 11.76 10.88
N GLU A 63 -18.44 13.07 11.12
CA GLU A 63 -17.43 13.99 10.60
C GLU A 63 -16.04 13.63 11.15
N ILE A 64 -15.09 13.44 10.23
CA ILE A 64 -13.71 13.17 10.58
C ILE A 64 -13.08 14.45 11.14
N SER A 65 -12.62 14.38 12.39
CA SER A 65 -11.82 15.46 12.98
C SER A 65 -10.60 15.78 12.12
N GLN A 66 -10.42 17.06 11.79
CA GLN A 66 -9.26 17.56 11.05
C GLN A 66 -7.93 17.19 11.74
N GLY A 67 -7.87 17.27 13.07
CA GLY A 67 -6.67 16.88 13.83
C GLY A 67 -6.34 15.39 13.67
N ARG A 68 -7.35 14.53 13.67
CA ARG A 68 -7.18 13.08 13.44
C ARG A 68 -6.71 12.78 12.03
N LEU A 69 -7.26 13.45 11.02
CA LEU A 69 -6.83 13.31 9.63
C LEU A 69 -5.34 13.66 9.48
N TYR A 70 -4.95 14.88 9.88
CA TYR A 70 -3.57 15.33 9.67
C TYR A 70 -2.54 14.58 10.52
N LYS A 71 -2.92 14.14 11.73
CA LYS A 71 -2.07 13.24 12.52
C LYS A 71 -1.79 11.94 11.76
N ASN A 72 -2.82 11.30 11.23
CA ASN A 72 -2.63 10.05 10.48
C ASN A 72 -1.92 10.26 9.14
N LEU A 73 -2.16 11.35 8.42
CA LEU A 73 -1.40 11.71 7.23
C LEU A 73 0.09 11.90 7.53
N GLY A 74 0.43 12.54 8.66
CA GLY A 74 1.81 12.66 9.12
C GLY A 74 2.43 11.29 9.40
N GLU A 75 1.75 10.44 10.16
CA GLU A 75 2.22 9.08 10.45
C GLU A 75 2.38 8.24 9.18
N LEU A 76 1.46 8.33 8.21
CA LEU A 76 1.59 7.64 6.91
C LEU A 76 2.77 8.14 6.07
N VAL A 77 3.13 9.42 6.20
CA VAL A 77 4.35 9.98 5.57
C VAL A 77 5.60 9.44 6.27
N ASP A 78 5.62 9.46 7.61
CA ASP A 78 6.75 8.97 8.40
C ASP A 78 6.98 7.47 8.20
N GLU A 79 5.91 6.69 8.03
CA GLU A 79 5.94 5.25 7.73
C GLU A 79 6.26 4.95 6.24
N GLY A 80 6.37 5.97 5.39
CA GLY A 80 6.76 5.83 3.97
C GLY A 80 5.66 5.33 3.03
N TYR A 81 4.39 5.35 3.47
CA TYR A 81 3.24 5.01 2.62
C TYR A 81 2.74 6.19 1.78
N VAL A 82 2.93 7.40 2.26
CA VAL A 82 2.46 8.62 1.60
C VAL A 82 3.61 9.56 1.35
N GLU A 83 3.67 10.12 0.15
CA GLU A 83 4.56 11.22 -0.17
C GLU A 83 3.82 12.55 -0.02
N LYS A 84 4.46 13.49 0.67
CA LYS A 84 3.95 14.85 0.86
C LYS A 84 4.64 15.80 -0.11
N HIS A 85 3.85 16.45 -0.96
CA HIS A 85 4.33 17.39 -1.97
C HIS A 85 3.78 18.79 -1.66
N PRO A 86 4.64 19.78 -1.34
CA PRO A 86 4.18 21.16 -1.15
C PRO A 86 3.57 21.71 -2.45
N LEU A 87 2.33 22.22 -2.38
CA LEU A 87 1.71 22.95 -3.49
C LEU A 87 1.96 24.46 -3.34
N ASP A 88 1.85 24.96 -2.12
CA ASP A 88 2.14 26.34 -1.73
C ASP A 88 2.67 26.39 -0.28
N GLY A 89 2.79 27.59 0.29
CA GLY A 89 3.32 27.78 1.65
C GLY A 89 2.48 27.16 2.79
N ARG A 90 1.24 26.74 2.55
CA ARG A 90 0.32 26.15 3.54
C ARG A 90 -0.35 24.86 3.06
N THR A 91 -0.49 24.66 1.75
CA THR A 91 -1.19 23.53 1.14
C THR A 91 -0.20 22.46 0.70
N ASN A 92 -0.48 21.21 1.07
CA ASN A 92 0.29 20.05 0.62
C ASN A 92 -0.64 19.09 -0.13
N ALA A 93 -0.15 18.56 -1.24
CA ALA A 93 -0.71 17.39 -1.90
C ALA A 93 -0.12 16.12 -1.29
N TYR A 94 -0.91 15.04 -1.33
CA TYR A 94 -0.51 13.74 -0.84
C TYR A 94 -0.66 12.70 -1.97
N ARG A 95 0.36 11.86 -2.15
CA ARG A 95 0.36 10.79 -3.15
C ARG A 95 0.73 9.47 -2.50
N PRO A 96 0.21 8.32 -2.97
CA PRO A 96 0.70 7.03 -2.50
C PRO A 96 2.15 6.85 -2.98
N SER A 97 3.01 6.29 -2.14
CA SER A 97 4.32 5.81 -2.59
C SER A 97 4.17 4.54 -3.42
N THR A 98 5.23 4.13 -4.14
CA THR A 98 5.27 2.81 -4.81
C THR A 98 4.98 1.68 -3.84
N ARG A 99 5.60 1.73 -2.65
CA ARG A 99 5.37 0.77 -1.55
C ARG A 99 3.90 0.71 -1.16
N ALA A 100 3.22 1.85 -1.06
CA ALA A 100 1.79 1.84 -0.73
C ALA A 100 0.95 1.15 -1.80
N ASN A 101 1.25 1.37 -3.08
CA ASN A 101 0.51 0.70 -4.17
C ASN A 101 0.67 -0.83 -4.09
N GLU A 102 1.90 -1.31 -3.94
CA GLU A 102 2.21 -2.75 -3.79
C GLU A 102 1.48 -3.35 -2.58
N ARG A 103 1.59 -2.70 -1.41
CA ARG A 103 0.99 -3.21 -0.17
C ARG A 103 -0.54 -3.16 -0.18
N LEU A 104 -1.15 -2.21 -0.90
CA LEU A 104 -2.60 -2.18 -1.10
C LEU A 104 -3.07 -3.28 -2.06
N GLU A 105 -2.26 -3.62 -3.08
CA GLU A 105 -2.56 -4.73 -3.99
C GLU A 105 -2.45 -6.08 -3.27
N GLU A 106 -1.37 -6.32 -2.51
CA GLU A 106 -1.23 -7.52 -1.66
C GLU A 106 -2.41 -7.65 -0.68
N HIS A 107 -2.80 -6.55 -0.04
CA HIS A 107 -3.92 -6.56 0.88
C HIS A 107 -5.23 -6.91 0.17
N HIS A 108 -5.47 -6.36 -1.02
CA HIS A 108 -6.66 -6.63 -1.81
C HIS A 108 -6.71 -8.08 -2.30
N GLU A 109 -5.56 -8.64 -2.71
CA GLU A 109 -5.47 -10.06 -3.05
C GLU A 109 -5.80 -10.95 -1.86
N TRP A 110 -5.29 -10.64 -0.67
CA TRP A 110 -5.65 -11.34 0.57
C TRP A 110 -7.15 -11.23 0.89
N GLU A 111 -7.76 -10.05 0.73
CA GLU A 111 -9.21 -9.86 0.92
C GLU A 111 -10.01 -10.72 -0.07
N ARG A 112 -9.58 -10.76 -1.33
CA ARG A 112 -10.21 -11.58 -2.37
C ARG A 112 -10.14 -13.06 -2.03
N GLU A 113 -8.99 -13.54 -1.56
CA GLU A 113 -8.87 -14.94 -1.12
C GLU A 113 -9.81 -15.24 0.04
N CYS A 114 -9.97 -14.34 1.02
CA CYS A 114 -10.87 -14.55 2.14
C CYS A 114 -12.36 -14.58 1.73
N LEU A 115 -12.74 -13.78 0.73
CA LEU A 115 -14.14 -13.64 0.30
C LEU A 115 -14.56 -14.64 -0.77
N PHE A 116 -13.63 -15.07 -1.62
CA PHE A 116 -13.90 -15.84 -2.83
C PHE A 116 -13.08 -17.14 -2.92
N HIS A 117 -12.47 -17.61 -1.82
CA HIS A 117 -11.94 -18.97 -1.82
C HIS A 117 -13.07 -19.94 -2.15
N ASP A 118 -12.89 -20.73 -3.22
CA ASP A 118 -13.87 -21.73 -3.66
C ASP A 118 -14.24 -22.62 -2.46
N ARG A 119 -15.54 -22.62 -2.15
CA ARG A 119 -16.18 -23.61 -1.28
C ARG A 119 -16.61 -24.82 -2.11
#